data_AF-A0A1Q7RIH3-F1
#
_entry.id   AF-A0A1Q7RIH3-F1
#
_cell.length_a   1.000
_cell.length_b   1.000
_cell.length_c   1.000
_cell.angle_alpha   90.00
_cell.angle_beta   90.00
_cell.angle_gamma   90.00
#
_symmetry.space_group_name_H-M   'P 1'
#
loop_
_entity.id
_entity.type
_entity.pdbx_description
1 polymer ?
#
loop_
_entity_poly.entity_id
_entity_poly.type
_entity_poly.pdbx_seq_one_letter_code
_entity_poly.pdbx_strand_id
1 'polypeptide(L)' 'MLENTMTVLEMQAFNKREEQILHLLAKGYGYSMISQIVPVTYSTVMRACRAIRNKTGLAKREDIMRYAQEHGYGEMEGLC' A
#
# COMPACT_ATOMS: atom_id res chain seq x y z
N MET A 1 -14.20 12.81 -35.69
CA MET A 1 -14.02 11.45 -35.17
C MET A 1 -13.60 11.62 -33.72
N LEU A 2 -14.47 11.24 -32.77
CA LEU A 2 -14.23 11.40 -31.34
C LEU A 2 -13.62 10.09 -30.81
N GLU A 3 -12.30 10.06 -30.64
CA GLU A 3 -11.63 8.94 -29.97
C GLU A 3 -11.31 9.35 -28.52
N ASN A 4 -12.26 9.03 -27.66
CA ASN A 4 -12.12 8.60 -26.27
C ASN A 4 -11.48 9.56 -25.25
N THR A 5 -12.33 10.39 -24.63
CA THR A 5 -12.08 11.07 -23.35
C THR A 5 -12.18 10.10 -22.16
N MET A 6 -11.20 10.15 -21.25
CA MET A 6 -11.19 9.59 -19.87
C MET A 6 -11.08 8.05 -19.78
N THR A 7 -10.08 7.46 -19.13
CA THR A 7 -9.87 7.48 -17.67
C THR A 7 -8.49 6.92 -17.31
N VAL A 8 -7.41 7.70 -17.43
CA VAL A 8 -6.24 7.45 -16.59
C VAL A 8 -6.57 8.05 -15.24
N LEU A 9 -7.14 7.23 -14.35
CA LEU A 9 -7.11 7.51 -12.93
C LEU A 9 -5.63 7.75 -12.60
N GLU A 10 -5.26 8.99 -12.32
CA GLU A 10 -3.96 9.29 -11.74
C GLU A 10 -3.90 8.52 -10.42
N MET A 11 -3.43 7.28 -10.46
CA MET A 11 -3.08 6.53 -9.27
C MET A 11 -1.97 7.35 -8.60
N GLN A 12 -2.37 8.17 -7.63
CA GLN A 12 -1.44 8.96 -6.84
C GLN A 12 -0.34 8.02 -6.37
N ALA A 13 0.89 8.29 -6.81
CA ALA A 13 2.05 7.49 -6.44
C ALA A 13 2.11 7.35 -4.91
N PHE A 14 2.44 6.16 -4.44
CA PHE A 14 2.69 5.94 -3.03
C PHE A 14 3.98 6.65 -2.64
N ASN A 15 4.00 7.26 -1.46
CA ASN A 15 5.26 7.72 -0.90
C ASN A 15 6.05 6.54 -0.33
N LYS A 16 7.36 6.74 -0.09
CA LYS A 16 8.25 5.69 0.43
C LYS A 16 7.72 4.95 1.67
N ARG A 17 6.98 5.64 2.55
CA ARG A 17 6.42 5.04 3.76
C ARG A 17 5.20 4.18 3.46
N GLU A 18 4.35 4.63 2.55
CA GLU A 18 3.21 3.85 2.06
C GLU A 18 3.70 2.60 1.33
N GLU A 19 4.73 2.71 0.50
CA GLU A 19 5.39 1.57 -0.16
C GLU A 19 5.95 0.57 0.87
N GLN A 20 6.70 1.03 1.87
CA GLN A 20 7.21 0.18 2.95
C GLN A 20 6.08 -0.58 3.67
N ILE A 21 4.97 0.10 3.95
CA ILE A 21 3.81 -0.53 4.58
C ILE A 21 3.16 -1.54 3.63
N LEU A 22 3.03 -1.24 2.34
CA LEU A 22 2.51 -2.17 1.33
C LEU A 22 3.39 -3.42 1.23
N HIS A 23 4.72 -3.28 1.26
CA HIS A 23 5.64 -4.42 1.28
C HIS A 23 5.43 -5.32 2.50
N LEU A 24 5.26 -4.73 3.69
CA LEU A 24 5.02 -5.51 4.89
C LEU A 24 3.62 -6.14 4.91
N LEU A 25 2.62 -5.45 4.37
CA LEU A 25 1.28 -6.00 4.19
C LEU A 25 1.27 -7.18 3.20
N ALA A 26 2.01 -7.08 2.09
CA ALA A 26 2.15 -8.17 1.12
C ALA A 26 2.77 -9.44 1.74
N LYS A 27 3.66 -9.26 2.73
CA LYS A 27 4.25 -10.34 3.54
C LYS A 27 3.33 -10.90 4.63
N GLY A 28 2.13 -10.34 4.80
CA GLY A 28 1.16 -10.81 5.80
C GLY A 28 1.27 -10.18 7.18
N TYR A 29 2.13 -9.17 7.38
CA TYR A 29 2.27 -8.54 8.70
C TYR A 29 1.02 -7.76 9.09
N GLY A 30 0.59 -7.92 10.34
CA GLY A 30 -0.45 -7.08 10.95
C GLY A 30 0.07 -5.70 11.34
N TYR A 31 -0.84 -4.73 11.51
CA TYR A 31 -0.47 -3.33 11.81
C TYR A 31 0.41 -3.16 13.04
N SER A 32 0.18 -3.95 14.09
CA SER A 32 1.01 -3.92 15.31
C SER A 32 2.45 -4.37 15.03
N MET A 33 2.64 -5.42 14.24
CA MET A 33 3.96 -5.88 13.82
C MET A 33 4.64 -4.84 12.91
N ILE A 34 3.88 -4.24 11.99
CA ILE A 34 4.39 -3.18 11.11
C ILE A 34 4.91 -1.99 11.93
N SER A 35 4.22 -1.59 13.00
CA SER A 35 4.70 -0.51 13.89
C SER A 35 5.93 -0.87 14.73
N GLN A 36 6.28 -2.16 14.83
CA GLN A 36 7.52 -2.60 15.47
C GLN A 36 8.68 -2.68 14.46
N ILE A 37 8.38 -3.03 13.20
CA ILE A 37 9.36 -3.17 12.12
C ILE A 37 9.74 -1.79 11.55
N VAL A 38 8.75 -0.95 11.30
CA VAL A 38 8.94 0.42 10.87
C VAL A 38 8.97 1.28 12.14
N PRO A 39 9.97 2.16 12.34
CA PRO A 39 10.10 2.99 13.54
C PRO A 39 9.06 4.12 13.58
N VAL A 40 7.78 3.75 13.63
CA VAL A 40 6.62 4.64 13.64
C VAL A 40 5.56 4.12 14.61
N THR A 41 4.78 5.03 15.16
CA THR A 41 3.65 4.66 16.02
C THR A 41 2.57 3.90 15.25
N TYR A 42 1.80 3.07 15.95
CA TYR A 42 0.60 2.43 15.40
C TYR A 42 -0.36 3.43 14.73
N SER A 43 -0.54 4.61 15.33
CA SER A 43 -1.37 5.68 14.76
C SER A 43 -0.86 6.18 13.40
N THR A 44 0.47 6.21 13.20
CA THR A 44 1.10 6.55 11.92
C THR A 44 0.83 5.47 10.88
N VAL A 45 0.95 4.18 11.25
CA VAL A 45 0.61 3.06 10.37
C VAL A 45 -0.86 3.14 9.92
N MET A 46 -1.78 3.41 10.85
CA MET A 46 -3.20 3.55 10.54
C MET A 46 -3.50 4.73 9.61
N ARG A 47 -2.81 5.87 9.78
CA ARG A 47 -2.92 7.04 8.89
C ARG A 47 -2.41 6.72 7.48
N ALA A 48 -1.26 6.06 7.37
CA ALA A 48 -0.74 5.64 6.08
C ALA A 48 -1.67 4.63 5.38
N CYS A 49 -2.21 3.65 6.12
CA CYS A 49 -3.21 2.73 5.58
C CYS A 49 -4.47 3.47 5.11
N ARG A 50 -4.91 4.51 5.82
CA ARG A 50 -6.03 5.35 5.36
C ARG A 50 -5.70 6.09 4.07
N ALA A 51 -4.49 6.64 3.94
CA ALA A 51 -4.04 7.27 2.70
C ALA A 51 -3.99 6.26 1.55
N ILE A 52 -3.45 5.06 1.77
CA ILE A 52 -3.44 3.97 0.79
C ILE A 52 -4.86 3.61 0.35
N ARG A 53 -5.80 3.48 1.28
CA ARG A 53 -7.22 3.24 0.96
C ARG A 53 -7.83 4.35 0.11
N ASN A 54 -7.54 5.61 0.42
CA ASN A 54 -8.03 6.74 -0.36
C ASN A 54 -7.45 6.72 -1.79
N LYS A 55 -6.19 6.31 -1.96
CA LYS A 55 -5.51 6.23 -3.26
C LYS A 55 -5.95 5.04 -4.12
N THR A 56 -6.28 3.92 -3.48
CA THR A 56 -6.64 2.65 -4.15
C THR A 56 -8.14 2.42 -4.24
N GLY A 57 -8.95 3.14 -3.46
CA GLY A 57 -10.39 2.88 -3.30
C GLY A 57 -10.72 1.62 -2.47
N LEU A 58 -9.71 0.92 -1.93
CA LEU A 58 -9.92 -0.33 -1.20
C LEU A 58 -10.41 -0.07 0.23
N ALA A 59 -11.38 -0.85 0.68
CA ALA A 59 -11.97 -0.67 2.01
C ALA A 59 -11.33 -1.57 3.07
N LYS A 60 -11.02 -2.83 2.71
CA LYS A 60 -10.58 -3.84 3.67
C LYS A 60 -9.07 -4.04 3.62
N ARG A 61 -8.51 -4.49 4.73
CA ARG A 61 -7.09 -4.82 4.83
C ARG A 61 -6.72 -5.95 3.89
N GLU A 62 -7.55 -7.01 3.80
CA GLU A 62 -7.28 -8.14 2.91
C GLU A 62 -7.21 -7.68 1.45
N ASP A 63 -8.04 -6.73 1.04
CA ASP A 63 -8.01 -6.18 -0.31
C ASP A 63 -6.70 -5.42 -0.58
N ILE A 64 -6.22 -4.63 0.39
CA ILE A 64 -4.93 -3.92 0.28
C ILE A 64 -3.77 -4.92 0.23
N MET A 65 -3.83 -5.99 1.02
CA MET A 65 -2.80 -7.05 1.01
C MET A 65 -2.75 -7.76 -0.34
N ARG A 66 -3.91 -8.14 -0.88
CA ARG A 66 -4.01 -8.76 -2.21
C ARG A 66 -3.50 -7.80 -3.30
N TYR A 67 -3.92 -6.55 -3.26
CA TYR A 67 -3.42 -5.51 -4.16
C TYR A 67 -1.89 -5.40 -4.10
N ALA A 68 -1.31 -5.38 -2.89
CA ALA A 68 0.13 -5.29 -2.70
C ALA A 68 0.86 -6.51 -3.27
N GLN A 69 0.30 -7.71 -3.16
CA GLN A 69 0.86 -8.92 -3.77
C GLN A 69 0.78 -8.87 -5.30
N GLU A 70 -0.39 -8.52 -5.85
CA GLU A 70 -0.62 -8.42 -7.31
C GLU A 70 0.29 -7.39 -7.99
N HIS A 71 0.73 -6.36 -7.24
CA HIS A 71 1.61 -5.30 -7.74
C HIS A 71 3.09 -5.52 -7.37
N GLY A 72 3.48 -6.72 -6.91
CA GLY A 72 4.88 -7.08 -6.71
C GLY A 72 5.52 -6.55 -5.41
N TYR A 73 4.75 -5.96 -4.49
CA TYR A 73 5.30 -5.52 -3.20
C TYR A 73 5.71 -6.70 -2.30
N GLY A 74 5.36 -7.94 -2.64
CA GLY A 74 5.84 -9.14 -1.94
C GLY A 74 7.28 -9.54 -2.30
N GLU A 75 7.77 -9.13 -3.48
CA GLU A 75 9.01 -9.65 -4.09
C GLU A 75 10.23 -8.77 -3.83
N MET A 76 10.44 -8.37 -2.57
CA MET A 76 11.76 -7.85 -2.18
C MET A 76 12.75 -9.01 -2.03
N GLU A 77 13.28 -9.50 -3.15
CA GLU A 77 14.62 -10.08 -3.17
C GLU A 77 15.62 -8.93 -2.93
N GLY A 78 16.39 -9.00 -1.84
CA GLY A 78 17.50 -8.06 -1.61
C GLY A 78 17.20 -6.86 -0.72
N LEU A 79 16.94 -7.12 0.57
CA LEU A 79 17.44 -6.24 1.63
C LEU A 79 18.76 -6.85 2.13
N CYS A 80 19.86 -6.48 1.45
CA CYS A 80 21.20 -6.54 2.02
C CYS A 80 21.44 -5.29 2.88
#